data_AF-B4UF45-F1
#
_entry.id   AF-B4UF45-F1
#
_cell.length_a   1.000
_cell.length_b   1.000
_cell.length_c   1.000
_cell.angle_alpha   90.00
_cell.angle_beta   90.00
_cell.angle_gamma   90.00
#
_symmetry.space_group_name_H-M   'P 1'
#
loop_
_entity.id
_entity.type
_entity.pdbx_description
1 polymer ?
#
loop_
_entity_poly.entity_id
_entity_poly.type
_entity_poly.pdbx_seq_one_letter_code
_entity_poly.pdbx_strand_id
1 'polypeptide(L)' 'MAREGSGGLLPEGESLRRALRWLDERAREAPNVDRAGAIAEAGRRFDLTPLEEEFLIRSWRSPGAAGG' A
#
# COMPACT_ATOMS: atom_id res chain seq x y z
N MET A 1 18.70 -14.18 -2.00
CA MET A 1 18.57 -12.79 -2.48
C MET A 1 17.34 -12.18 -1.81
N ALA A 2 17.45 -11.77 -0.55
CA ALA A 2 16.45 -10.94 0.12
C ALA A 2 17.21 -9.70 0.53
N ARG A 3 16.88 -8.56 -0.09
CA ARG A 3 17.53 -7.31 0.21
C ARG A 3 17.01 -6.91 1.59
N GLU A 4 17.87 -7.06 2.59
CA GLU A 4 17.62 -6.56 3.93
C GLU A 4 17.42 -5.06 3.79
N GLY A 5 16.20 -4.59 4.08
CA GLY A 5 15.87 -3.16 4.09
C GLY A 5 16.60 -2.50 5.24
N SER A 6 17.89 -2.23 5.04
CA SER A 6 18.65 -1.35 5.91
C SER A 6 18.02 0.04 5.84
N GLY A 7 17.67 0.56 7.02
CA GLY A 7 17.35 1.95 7.20
C GLY A 7 18.40 2.86 6.54
N GLY A 8 17.91 3.88 5.87
CA GLY A 8 18.73 4.90 5.23
C GLY A 8 17.86 6.07 4.81
N LEU A 9 17.76 7.05 5.72
CA LEU A 9 17.34 8.45 5.48
C LEU A 9 15.85 8.81 5.44
N LEU A 10 14.90 7.86 5.40
CA LEU A 10 13.47 8.18 5.57
C LEU A 10 12.93 7.63 6.90
N PRO A 11 12.03 8.35 7.59
CA PRO A 11 11.39 7.83 8.78
C PRO A 11 10.67 6.51 8.47
N GLU A 12 10.70 5.59 9.42
CA GLU A 12 10.10 4.26 9.29
C GLU A 12 8.66 4.37 8.73
N GLY A 13 8.44 3.76 7.55
CA GLY A 13 7.15 3.74 6.87
C GLY A 13 6.82 4.93 5.97
N GLU A 14 7.77 5.79 5.55
CA GLU A 14 7.47 6.86 4.59
C GLU A 14 7.03 6.33 3.20
N SER A 15 7.61 5.22 2.73
CA SER A 15 7.17 4.57 1.49
C SER A 15 5.72 4.10 1.60
N LEU A 16 5.36 3.46 2.71
CA LEU A 16 3.98 3.08 3.02
C LEU A 16 3.03 4.27 3.05
N ARG A 17 3.40 5.38 3.72
CA ARG A 17 2.55 6.59 3.77
C ARG A 17 2.34 7.22 2.39
N ARG A 18 3.40 7.27 1.57
CA ARG A 18 3.31 7.79 0.20
C ARG A 18 2.43 6.90 -0.69
N ALA A 19 2.56 5.57 -0.55
CA ALA A 19 1.68 4.61 -1.20
C ALA A 19 0.21 4.79 -0.77
N LEU A 20 -0.06 4.86 0.53
CA LEU A 20 -1.40 5.11 1.06
C LEU A 20 -2.03 6.40 0.51
N ARG A 21 -1.28 7.50 0.50
CA ARG A 21 -1.80 8.78 -0.02
C ARG A 21 -2.16 8.68 -1.50
N TRP A 22 -1.30 8.05 -2.29
CA TRP A 22 -1.55 7.83 -3.72
C TRP A 22 -2.75 6.92 -3.97
N LEU A 23 -2.92 5.87 -3.17
CA LEU A 23 -4.10 5.00 -3.21
C LEU A 23 -5.38 5.78 -2.86
N ASP A 24 -5.36 6.61 -1.80
CA ASP A 24 -6.51 7.43 -1.39
C ASP A 24 -6.91 8.44 -2.47
N GLU A 25 -5.96 9.11 -3.10
CA GLU A 25 -6.20 9.97 -4.28
C GLU A 25 -6.90 9.18 -5.40
N ARG A 26 -6.38 7.99 -5.74
CA ARG A 26 -6.97 7.13 -6.77
C ARG A 26 -8.39 6.67 -6.45
N ALA A 27 -8.67 6.31 -5.19
CA ALA A 27 -10.02 5.93 -4.76
C ALA A 27 -10.99 7.11 -4.72
N ARG A 28 -10.51 8.32 -4.45
CA ARG A 28 -11.31 9.55 -4.52
C ARG A 28 -11.66 9.94 -5.95
N GLU A 29 -10.69 9.82 -6.86
CA GLU A 29 -10.90 10.11 -8.29
C GLU A 29 -11.81 9.06 -8.96
N ALA A 30 -11.59 7.78 -8.63
CA ALA A 30 -12.32 6.65 -9.20
C ALA A 30 -12.81 5.73 -8.07
N PRO A 31 -14.06 5.85 -7.61
CA PRO A 31 -14.61 4.98 -6.56
C PRO A 31 -14.73 3.51 -7.00
N ASN A 32 -14.62 3.22 -8.30
CA ASN A 32 -14.55 1.86 -8.86
C ASN A 32 -13.12 1.39 -9.17
N VAL A 33 -12.09 2.12 -8.74
CA VAL A 33 -10.69 1.74 -9.01
C VAL A 33 -10.42 0.33 -8.49
N ASP A 34 -9.76 -0.48 -9.31
CA ASP A 34 -9.36 -1.82 -8.91
C ASP A 34 -8.35 -1.73 -7.77
N ARG A 35 -8.83 -1.96 -6.53
CA ARG A 35 -7.99 -1.78 -5.34
C ARG A 35 -6.79 -2.72 -5.33
N ALA A 36 -6.97 -3.94 -5.84
CA ALA A 36 -5.89 -4.93 -5.90
C ALA A 36 -4.78 -4.49 -6.86
N GLY A 37 -5.13 -4.06 -8.08
CA GLY A 37 -4.20 -3.53 -9.06
C GLY A 37 -3.52 -2.25 -8.60
N ALA A 38 -4.27 -1.34 -7.96
CA ALA A 38 -3.70 -0.12 -7.39
C ALA A 38 -2.68 -0.43 -6.29
N ILE A 39 -2.94 -1.36 -5.38
CA ILE A 39 -1.94 -1.76 -4.35
C ILE A 39 -0.69 -2.35 -5.01
N ALA A 40 -0.83 -3.24 -6.00
CA ALA A 40 0.31 -3.83 -6.71
C ALA A 40 1.11 -2.80 -7.52
N GLU A 41 0.46 -1.73 -7.98
CA GLU A 41 1.14 -0.60 -8.62
C GLU A 41 1.87 0.28 -7.60
N ALA A 42 1.24 0.53 -6.45
CA ALA A 42 1.86 1.25 -5.35
C ALA A 42 3.09 0.49 -4.81
N GLY A 43 3.01 -0.83 -4.70
CA GLY A 43 4.14 -1.68 -4.28
C GLY A 43 5.36 -1.54 -5.18
N ARG A 44 5.15 -1.60 -6.49
CA ARG A 44 6.21 -1.41 -7.49
C ARG A 44 6.70 0.04 -7.58
N ARG A 45 5.84 1.03 -7.31
CA ARG A 45 6.16 2.45 -7.45
C ARG A 45 6.91 3.02 -6.24
N PHE A 46 6.60 2.53 -5.04
CA PHE A 46 7.16 3.03 -3.78
C PHE A 46 8.14 2.05 -3.13
N ASP A 47 8.51 0.97 -3.84
CA ASP A 47 9.37 -0.11 -3.35
C ASP A 47 8.89 -0.65 -1.99
N LEU A 48 7.60 -1.00 -1.93
CA LEU A 48 7.02 -1.57 -0.72
C LEU A 48 7.57 -2.98 -0.50
N THR A 49 7.82 -3.30 0.76
CA THR A 49 8.11 -4.66 1.18
C THR A 49 6.84 -5.53 1.08
N PRO A 50 7.00 -6.86 0.95
CA PRO A 50 5.86 -7.78 0.96
C PRO A 50 4.95 -7.61 2.18
N LEU A 51 5.55 -7.23 3.32
CA LEU A 51 4.83 -6.96 4.57
C LEU A 51 3.95 -5.70 4.48
N GLU A 52 4.47 -4.65 3.86
CA GLU A 52 3.73 -3.39 3.64
C GLU A 52 2.58 -3.59 2.64
N GLU A 53 2.79 -4.36 1.56
CA GLU A 53 1.72 -4.71 0.63
C GLU A 53 0.60 -5.50 1.32
N GLU A 54 0.93 -6.51 2.13
CA GLU A 54 -0.05 -7.25 2.93
C GLU A 54 -0.84 -6.34 3.89
N PHE A 55 -0.16 -5.39 4.53
CA PHE A 55 -0.81 -4.39 5.38
C PHE A 55 -1.80 -3.52 4.58
N LEU A 56 -1.40 -3.04 3.39
CA LEU A 56 -2.28 -2.28 2.50
C LEU A 56 -3.48 -3.11 2.05
N ILE A 57 -3.29 -4.39 1.70
CA ILE A 57 -4.38 -5.28 1.31
C ILE A 57 -5.36 -5.42 2.47
N ARG A 58 -4.89 -5.65 3.70
CA ARG A 58 -5.77 -5.80 4.86
C ARG A 58 -6.48 -4.49 5.25
N SER A 59 -5.77 -3.38 5.22
CA SER A 59 -6.26 -2.07 5.67
C SER A 59 -7.14 -1.36 4.64
N TRP A 60 -6.75 -1.42 3.35
CA TRP A 60 -7.39 -0.66 2.28
C TRP A 60 -8.41 -1.48 1.47
N ARG A 61 -8.24 -2.80 1.36
CA ARG A 61 -9.21 -3.68 0.67
C ARG A 61 -10.42 -4.02 1.54
N SER A 62 -10.35 -3.83 2.86
CA SER A 62 -11.47 -4.07 3.77
C SER A 62 -12.16 -2.77 4.18
N PRO A 63 -13.24 -2.36 3.49
CA PRO A 63 -14.22 -1.47 4.09
C PRO A 63 -15.11 -2.31 5.03
N GLY A 64 -14.66 -2.54 6.27
CA GLY A 64 -15.54 -2.97 7.37
C GLY A 64 -16.40 -4.23 7.17
N ALA A 65 -16.00 -5.20 6.35
CA ALA A 65 -16.74 -6.44 6.16
C ALA A 65 -15.94 -7.66 6.67
N ALA A 66 -15.69 -7.69 7.97
CA ALA A 66 -15.62 -8.93 8.73
C ALA A 66 -16.98 -9.09 9.44
N GLY A 67 -18.02 -9.35 8.65
CA GLY A 67 -19.25 -9.95 9.14
C GLY A 67 -19.11 -11.46 8.99
N GLY A 68 -18.88 -12.13 10.12
CA GLY A 68 -18.98 -13.58 10.31
C GLY A 68 -19.65 -13.81 11.65
#